data_AF-A0A3E0DZN7-F1
#
_entry.id   AF-A0A3E0DZN7-F1
#
_cell.length_a   1.000
_cell.length_b   1.000
_cell.length_c   1.000
_cell.angle_alpha   90.00
_cell.angle_beta   90.00
_cell.angle_gamma   90.00
#
_symmetry.space_group_name_H-M   'P 1'
#
loop_
_entity.id
_entity.type
_entity.pdbx_description
1 polymer ?
#
loop_
_entity_poly.entity_id
_entity_poly.type
_entity_poly.pdbx_seq_one_letter_code
_entity_poly.pdbx_strand_id
1 'polypeptide(L)'
;MNKLKFILGITLLFILSVNVHGQTLKTPKMNLPEMDLSTQLSGILNDTSGLDLNSDQKDKLTMNNSSFVDQLMDINKSGKSDDDKKTAFLGLKNNRTKFLTDLMGNDMLKKYSSQILKSINPLKSKLGLAALAF
;
A
#
# COMPACT_ATOMS: atom_id res chain seq x y z
N MET A 1 -18.98 -62.34 -30.39
CA MET A 1 -18.29 -61.15 -30.93
C MET A 1 -18.83 -59.79 -30.44
N ASN A 2 -19.43 -59.64 -29.25
CA ASN A 2 -20.01 -58.34 -28.82
C ASN A 2 -19.65 -57.87 -27.40
N LYS A 3 -18.66 -58.48 -26.72
CA LYS A 3 -18.27 -58.04 -25.35
C LYS A 3 -16.95 -57.26 -25.28
N LEU A 4 -16.23 -57.13 -26.40
CA LEU A 4 -14.95 -56.41 -26.46
C LEU A 4 -15.12 -54.90 -26.70
N LYS A 5 -16.29 -54.45 -27.20
CA LYS A 5 -16.56 -53.03 -27.50
C LYS A 5 -17.04 -52.22 -26.29
N PHE A 6 -17.42 -52.88 -25.19
CA PHE A 6 -17.90 -52.19 -23.98
C PHE A 6 -16.78 -51.84 -22.99
N ILE A 7 -15.62 -52.51 -23.07
CA ILE A 7 -14.47 -52.23 -22.19
C ILE A 7 -13.61 -51.08 -22.75
N LEU A 8 -13.69 -50.80 -24.05
CA LEU A 8 -13.01 -49.65 -24.68
C LEU A 8 -13.75 -48.31 -24.53
N GLY A 9 -14.99 -48.31 -24.03
CA GLY A 9 -15.81 -47.10 -23.88
C GLY A 9 -15.65 -46.37 -22.55
N ILE A 10 -15.09 -47.01 -21.53
CA ILE A 10 -15.02 -46.47 -20.15
C ILE A 10 -13.62 -45.91 -19.82
N THR A 11 -12.59 -46.25 -20.59
CA THR A 11 -11.21 -45.78 -20.37
C THR A 11 -10.91 -44.40 -20.99
N LEU A 12 -11.81 -43.83 -21.79
CA LEU A 12 -11.61 -42.53 -22.43
C LEU A 12 -12.16 -41.34 -21.60
N LEU A 13 -12.89 -41.59 -20.51
CA LEU A 13 -13.54 -40.54 -19.71
C LEU A 13 -12.80 -40.18 -18.41
N PHE A 14 -11.60 -40.69 -18.18
CA PHE A 14 -10.82 -40.45 -16.97
C PHE A 14 -9.55 -39.58 -17.15
N ILE A 15 -9.30 -39.05 -18.35
CA ILE A 15 -8.06 -38.29 -18.65
C ILE A 15 -8.32 -36.78 -18.82
N LEU A 16 -9.54 -36.28 -18.57
CA LEU A 16 -9.86 -34.85 -18.68
C LEU A 16 -9.75 -34.04 -17.38
N SER A 17 -9.25 -34.63 -16.29
CA SER A 17 -8.96 -33.91 -15.05
C SER A 17 -7.54 -33.32 -15.05
N VAL A 18 -7.14 -32.68 -16.16
CA VAL A 18 -5.91 -31.88 -16.19
C VAL A 18 -6.18 -30.52 -15.56
N ASN A 19 -5.82 -30.43 -14.27
CA ASN A 19 -5.24 -29.26 -13.63
C ASN A 19 -5.62 -27.90 -14.25
N VAL A 20 -6.77 -27.36 -13.87
CA VAL A 20 -7.00 -25.90 -13.90
C VAL A 20 -6.09 -25.30 -12.81
N HIS A 21 -4.78 -25.26 -13.08
CA HIS A 21 -3.95 -24.22 -12.49
C HIS A 21 -4.51 -22.93 -13.06
N GLY A 22 -5.12 -22.12 -12.22
CA GLY A 22 -5.45 -20.74 -12.57
C GLY A 22 -4.19 -20.11 -13.13
N GLN A 23 -4.09 -20.06 -14.46
CA GLN A 23 -3.14 -19.23 -15.16
C GLN A 23 -3.59 -17.82 -14.84
N THR A 24 -3.07 -17.31 -13.72
CA THR A 24 -2.96 -15.87 -13.52
C THR A 24 -2.31 -15.37 -14.80
N LEU A 25 -3.11 -14.70 -15.63
CA LEU A 25 -2.60 -13.93 -16.74
C LEU A 25 -1.60 -12.99 -16.09
N LYS A 26 -0.30 -13.32 -16.22
CA LYS A 26 0.77 -12.36 -16.02
C LYS A 26 0.55 -11.37 -17.13
N THR A 27 -0.31 -10.37 -16.88
CA THR A 27 -0.34 -9.14 -17.65
C THR A 27 1.13 -8.77 -17.83
N PRO A 28 1.60 -8.52 -19.07
CA PRO A 28 2.97 -8.12 -19.29
C PRO A 28 3.21 -6.95 -18.36
N LYS A 29 4.08 -7.15 -17.36
CA LYS A 29 4.55 -6.05 -16.52
C LYS A 29 5.27 -5.15 -17.50
N MET A 30 4.57 -4.15 -18.00
CA MET A 30 5.17 -3.05 -18.72
C MET A 30 6.32 -2.60 -17.83
N ASN A 31 7.54 -2.61 -18.36
CA ASN A 31 8.75 -2.14 -17.68
C ASN A 31 8.71 -0.60 -17.54
N LEU A 32 7.58 -0.06 -17.06
CA LEU A 32 7.57 1.22 -16.39
C LEU A 32 8.42 1.02 -15.13
N PRO A 33 9.41 1.88 -14.87
CA PRO A 33 10.15 1.81 -13.62
C PRO A 33 9.13 1.82 -12.48
N GLU A 34 9.08 0.72 -11.72
CA GLU A 34 8.25 0.66 -10.51
C GLU A 34 8.83 1.70 -9.56
N MET A 35 8.16 2.85 -9.49
CA MET A 35 8.56 3.94 -8.63
C MET A 35 8.72 3.39 -7.21
N ASP A 36 9.80 3.72 -6.51
CA ASP A 36 10.02 3.15 -5.18
C ASP A 36 8.93 3.64 -4.21
N LEU A 37 8.68 2.87 -3.15
CA LEU A 37 7.59 3.16 -2.20
C LEU A 37 7.74 4.55 -1.55
N SER A 38 8.96 5.04 -1.33
CA SER A 38 9.21 6.35 -0.73
C SER A 38 8.73 7.47 -1.65
N THR A 39 9.07 7.38 -2.93
CA THR A 39 8.63 8.35 -3.94
C THR A 39 7.12 8.32 -4.11
N GLN A 40 6.49 7.14 -4.13
CA GLN A 40 5.03 7.02 -4.19
C GLN A 40 4.33 7.67 -2.98
N LEU A 41 4.81 7.40 -1.77
CA LEU A 41 4.26 8.00 -0.55
C LEU A 41 4.45 9.51 -0.55
N SER A 42 5.63 10.00 -0.93
CA SER A 42 5.90 11.44 -1.02
C SER A 42 4.96 12.13 -2.01
N GLY A 43 4.72 11.52 -3.17
CA GLY A 43 3.75 12.01 -4.15
C GLY A 43 2.33 12.08 -3.58
N ILE A 44 1.88 11.02 -2.91
CA ILE A 44 0.56 10.97 -2.26
C ILE A 44 0.44 12.04 -1.16
N LEU A 45 1.46 12.19 -0.31
CA LEU A 45 1.43 13.10 0.83
C LEU A 45 1.46 14.58 0.40
N ASN A 46 2.16 14.89 -0.69
CA ASN A 46 2.28 16.24 -1.22
C ASN A 46 1.13 16.63 -2.16
N ASP A 47 0.21 15.71 -2.48
CA ASP A 47 -1.04 16.07 -3.15
C ASP A 47 -1.98 16.78 -2.18
N THR A 48 -1.89 18.11 -2.16
CA THR A 48 -2.77 18.98 -1.35
C THR A 48 -3.97 19.49 -2.14
N SER A 49 -4.33 18.83 -3.25
CA SER A 49 -5.45 19.25 -4.10
C SER A 49 -6.75 19.29 -3.29
N GLY A 50 -7.48 20.39 -3.36
CA GLY A 50 -8.72 20.58 -2.61
C GLY A 50 -8.52 20.96 -1.12
N LEU A 51 -7.28 21.18 -0.68
CA LEU A 51 -6.98 21.84 0.58
C LEU A 51 -6.66 23.32 0.33
N ASP A 52 -7.32 24.19 1.09
CA ASP A 52 -7.11 25.64 1.01
C ASP A 52 -5.92 26.09 1.87
N LEU A 53 -4.75 25.52 1.59
CA LEU A 53 -3.51 25.83 2.30
C LEU A 53 -2.83 27.06 1.67
N ASN A 54 -2.40 27.98 2.53
CA ASN A 54 -1.52 29.07 2.10
C ASN A 54 -0.10 28.56 1.79
N SER A 55 0.76 29.41 1.23
CA SER A 55 2.12 29.02 0.82
C SER A 55 2.96 28.49 1.98
N ASP A 56 2.98 29.19 3.11
CA ASP A 56 3.75 28.79 4.30
C ASP A 56 3.28 27.43 4.85
N GLN A 57 1.97 27.18 4.85
CA GLN A 57 1.42 25.89 5.24
C GLN A 57 1.83 24.77 4.28
N LYS A 58 1.83 25.03 2.97
CA LYS A 58 2.26 24.06 1.96
C LYS A 58 3.73 23.71 2.13
N ASP A 59 4.59 24.72 2.29
CA ASP A 59 6.03 24.51 2.45
C ASP A 59 6.34 23.67 3.71
N LYS A 60 5.73 24.03 4.85
CA LYS A 60 5.84 23.27 6.10
C LYS A 60 5.31 21.84 5.97
N LEU A 61 4.17 21.66 5.30
CA LEU A 61 3.60 20.34 5.07
C LEU A 61 4.54 19.49 4.22
N THR A 62 5.07 20.02 3.11
CA THR A 62 6.00 19.31 2.23
C THR A 62 7.28 18.91 2.97
N MET A 63 7.87 19.81 3.76
CA MET A 63 9.04 19.50 4.59
C MET A 63 8.73 18.39 5.60
N ASN A 64 7.60 18.47 6.30
CA ASN A 64 7.18 17.43 7.24
C ASN A 64 6.89 16.10 6.55
N ASN A 65 6.31 16.12 5.36
CA ASN A 65 6.02 14.92 4.56
C ASN A 65 7.30 14.18 4.20
N SER A 66 8.35 14.89 3.77
CA SER A 66 9.66 14.28 3.52
C SER A 66 10.20 13.61 4.77
N SER A 67 10.26 14.34 5.88
CA SER A 67 10.77 13.79 7.16
C SER A 67 9.95 12.60 7.65
N PHE A 68 8.63 12.63 7.49
CA PHE A 68 7.76 11.53 7.87
C PHE A 68 8.04 10.27 7.03
N VAL A 69 8.22 10.42 5.72
CA VAL A 69 8.53 9.28 4.84
C VAL A 69 9.91 8.71 5.18
N ASP A 70 10.92 9.55 5.41
CA ASP A 70 12.26 9.10 5.80
C ASP A 70 12.20 8.28 7.11
N GLN A 71 11.55 8.82 8.14
CA GLN A 71 11.36 8.14 9.42
C GLN A 71 10.57 6.84 9.28
N LEU A 72 9.53 6.83 8.44
CA LEU A 72 8.75 5.63 8.16
C LEU A 72 9.60 4.54 7.51
N MET A 73 10.44 4.90 6.54
CA MET A 73 11.35 3.97 5.88
C MET A 73 12.44 3.45 6.82
N ASP A 74 12.98 4.31 7.67
CA ASP A 74 13.99 3.93 8.67
C ASP A 74 13.44 2.95 9.70
N ILE A 75 12.23 3.19 10.23
CA ILE A 75 11.56 2.24 11.13
C ILE A 75 11.31 0.92 10.40
N ASN A 76 10.81 0.96 9.17
CA ASN A 76 10.48 -0.23 8.40
C ASN A 76 11.71 -1.10 8.12
N LYS A 77 12.83 -0.48 7.74
CA LYS A 77 14.11 -1.16 7.45
C LYS A 77 14.92 -1.51 8.68
N SER A 78 14.56 -1.00 9.87
CA SER A 78 15.29 -1.30 11.10
C SER A 78 15.29 -2.80 11.43
N GLY A 79 16.35 -3.28 12.08
CA GLY A 79 16.44 -4.64 12.59
C GLY A 79 15.68 -4.89 13.90
N LYS A 80 14.78 -3.97 14.29
CA LYS A 80 13.97 -4.08 15.52
C LYS A 80 12.88 -5.14 15.39
N SER A 81 12.37 -5.58 16.54
CA SER A 81 11.21 -6.49 16.59
C SER A 81 9.95 -5.85 16.00
N ASP A 82 8.98 -6.67 15.59
CA ASP A 82 7.71 -6.18 15.06
C ASP A 82 6.95 -5.33 16.08
N ASP A 83 7.02 -5.66 17.37
CA ASP A 83 6.34 -4.92 18.43
C ASP A 83 7.00 -3.55 18.70
N ASP A 84 8.33 -3.48 18.62
CA ASP A 84 9.06 -2.22 18.67
C ASP A 84 8.71 -1.34 17.44
N LYS A 85 8.59 -1.96 16.26
CA LYS A 85 8.19 -1.25 15.03
C LYS A 85 6.76 -0.73 15.13
N LYS A 86 5.80 -1.52 15.63
CA LYS A 86 4.42 -1.05 15.88
C LYS A 86 4.42 0.17 16.79
N THR A 87 5.14 0.09 17.91
CA THR A 87 5.26 1.20 18.87
C THR A 87 5.85 2.44 18.21
N ALA A 88 6.89 2.28 17.40
CA ALA A 88 7.51 3.38 16.66
C ALA A 88 6.56 4.00 15.61
N PHE A 89 5.81 3.19 14.85
CA PHE A 89 4.83 3.70 13.88
C PHE A 89 3.66 4.43 14.55
N LEU A 90 3.16 3.94 15.68
CA LEU A 90 2.14 4.64 16.46
C LEU A 90 2.67 5.97 17.02
N GLY A 91 3.91 6.00 17.50
CA GLY A 91 4.58 7.24 17.90
C GLY A 91 4.70 8.24 16.74
N LEU A 92 5.11 7.76 15.57
CA LEU A 92 5.21 8.55 14.35
C LEU A 92 3.85 9.15 13.95
N LYS A 93 2.78 8.34 13.98
CA LYS A 93 1.40 8.79 13.74
C LYS A 93 0.97 9.90 14.68
N ASN A 94 1.25 9.75 15.97
CA ASN A 94 0.85 10.74 16.98
C ASN A 94 1.59 12.06 16.77
N ASN A 95 2.91 12.01 16.52
CA ASN A 95 3.71 13.20 16.25
C ASN A 95 3.23 13.93 14.99
N ARG A 96 2.95 13.17 13.92
CA ARG A 96 2.42 13.72 12.67
C ARG A 96 1.03 14.33 12.87
N THR A 97 0.14 13.64 13.58
CA THR A 97 -1.22 14.14 13.87
C THR A 97 -1.16 15.47 14.61
N LYS A 98 -0.30 15.58 15.65
CA LYS A 98 -0.10 16.84 16.37
C LYS A 98 0.39 17.96 15.45
N PHE A 99 1.44 17.71 14.68
CA PHE A 99 1.97 18.69 13.72
C PHE A 99 0.89 19.16 12.73
N LEU A 100 0.13 18.23 12.15
CA LEU A 100 -0.90 18.57 11.19
C LEU A 100 -2.04 19.34 11.86
N THR A 101 -2.49 18.95 13.05
CA THR A 101 -3.48 19.73 13.81
C THR A 101 -3.02 21.16 14.02
N ASP A 102 -1.77 21.37 14.43
CA ASP A 102 -1.21 22.72 14.64
C ASP A 102 -1.09 23.51 13.33
N LEU A 103 -0.79 22.83 12.21
CA LEU A 103 -0.58 23.46 10.91
C LEU A 103 -1.88 23.87 10.21
N MET A 104 -2.89 22.99 10.22
CA MET A 104 -4.10 23.14 9.38
C MET A 104 -5.42 23.06 10.15
N GLY A 105 -5.38 22.76 11.44
CA GLY A 105 -6.59 22.56 12.26
C GLY A 105 -7.31 21.24 11.97
N ASN A 106 -8.27 20.91 12.84
CA ASN A 106 -8.92 19.59 12.84
C ASN A 106 -9.75 19.30 11.58
N ASP A 107 -10.46 20.30 11.05
CA ASP A 107 -11.34 20.10 9.89
C ASP A 107 -10.55 19.80 8.62
N MET A 108 -9.47 20.57 8.39
CA MET A 108 -8.59 20.37 7.23
C MET A 108 -7.76 19.10 7.38
N LEU A 109 -7.29 18.79 8.60
CA LEU A 109 -6.63 17.51 8.90
C LEU A 109 -7.54 16.33 8.57
N LYS A 110 -8.82 16.36 8.95
CA LYS A 110 -9.76 15.27 8.64
C LYS A 110 -9.89 15.04 7.13
N LYS A 111 -9.96 16.12 6.33
CA LYS A 111 -10.00 16.04 4.86
C LYS A 111 -8.71 15.44 4.31
N TYR A 112 -7.56 15.99 4.73
CA TYR A 112 -6.24 15.52 4.31
C TYR A 112 -6.03 14.05 4.67
N SER A 113 -6.21 13.65 5.93
CA SER A 113 -6.08 12.26 6.37
C SER A 113 -7.01 11.32 5.60
N SER A 114 -8.24 11.73 5.31
CA SER A 114 -9.17 10.92 4.51
C SER A 114 -8.68 10.72 3.07
N GLN A 115 -8.13 11.77 2.45
CA GLN A 115 -7.52 11.69 1.13
C GLN A 115 -6.31 10.77 1.13
N ILE A 116 -5.39 10.96 2.09
CA ILE A 116 -4.20 10.12 2.23
C ILE A 116 -4.58 8.65 2.43
N LEU A 117 -5.49 8.34 3.35
CA LEU A 117 -5.92 6.96 3.62
C LEU A 117 -6.53 6.27 2.40
N LYS A 118 -7.26 7.01 1.56
CA LYS A 118 -7.79 6.50 0.28
C LYS A 118 -6.66 6.25 -0.72
N SER A 119 -5.76 7.21 -0.88
CA SER A 119 -4.65 7.16 -1.84
C SER A 119 -3.61 6.09 -1.50
N ILE A 120 -3.33 5.83 -0.22
CA ILE A 120 -2.39 4.77 0.20
C ILE A 120 -3.04 3.37 0.21
N ASN A 121 -4.36 3.26 0.09
CA ASN A 121 -5.06 1.97 0.20
C ASN A 121 -4.51 0.89 -0.75
N PRO A 122 -4.20 1.19 -2.03
CA PRO A 122 -3.55 0.25 -2.95
C PRO A 122 -2.14 -0.19 -2.53
N LEU A 123 -1.48 0.60 -1.67
CA LEU A 123 -0.11 0.37 -1.20
C LEU A 123 -0.05 -0.34 0.16
N LYS A 124 -1.19 -0.57 0.83
CA LYS A 124 -1.23 -1.16 2.19
C LYS A 124 -0.48 -2.49 2.29
N SER A 125 -0.60 -3.35 1.28
CA SER A 125 0.13 -4.63 1.26
C SER A 125 1.64 -4.46 1.18
N LYS A 126 2.13 -3.40 0.53
CA LYS A 126 3.55 -3.04 0.46
C LYS A 126 4.03 -2.34 1.73
N LEU A 127 3.15 -1.56 2.36
CA LEU A 127 3.43 -0.86 3.62
C LEU A 127 3.51 -1.82 4.82
N GLY A 128 2.69 -2.88 4.84
CA GLY A 128 2.64 -3.81 5.97
C GLY A 128 2.38 -3.07 7.29
N LEU A 129 3.23 -3.31 8.29
CA LEU A 129 3.16 -2.65 9.60
C LEU A 129 3.25 -1.13 9.53
N ALA A 130 3.95 -0.58 8.52
CA ALA A 130 4.10 0.87 8.36
C ALA A 130 2.77 1.58 8.08
N ALA A 131 1.73 0.85 7.64
CA ALA A 131 0.38 1.41 7.48
C ALA A 131 -0.21 1.94 8.80
N LEU A 132 0.30 1.52 9.96
CA LEU A 132 -0.11 2.01 11.28
C LEU A 132 0.29 3.49 11.53
N ALA A 133 1.22 4.03 10.74
CA ALA A 133 1.68 5.41 10.86
C ALA A 133 0.70 6.45 10.28
N PHE A 134 -0.35 6.00 9.59
CA PHE A 134 -1.39 6.82 8.96
C PHE A 134 -2.71 6.71 9.73
#